data_AF-A0AAW5YX88-F1
#
_entry.id   AF-A0AAW5YX88-F1
#
_cell.length_a   1.000
_cell.length_b   1.000
_cell.length_c   1.000
_cell.angle_alpha   90.00
_cell.angle_beta   90.00
_cell.angle_gamma   90.00
#
_symmetry.space_group_name_H-M   'P 1'
#
loop_
_entity.id
_entity.type
_entity.pdbx_description
1 polymer ?
#
loop_
_entity_poly.entity_id
_entity_poly.type
_entity_poly.pdbx_seq_one_letter_code
_entity_poly.pdbx_strand_id
1 'polypeptide(L)'
;MNKFVKKTAEASAFIALLGAGAAVSANTAAVAEAASKYSIKTVKKAYIAFLYFYQLVRGSQNSDEKKDKIVVIDDPVSSMDSTALFLVSAIVREMINVCRNNTEWKNPKVPGNYIKQIFILTHNVYFHREITYQQVGYYDCTSFYIIRKTGNVSKIHICERPKEDAKTELENYNPVQSSYAALWEELRDADSVIPALNIMRRILECYFLQLCGYEGTNLREQLLEDPDNRKHFIKEVPGQEPDMTDYELASTMLAYINNPNGITDGLNLVVEDYDDVQRYKDVFKEIFYVMQQDQHYDMMTAAIKKNNNLNFPHQKEL
;
A
#
# COMPACT_ATOMS: atom_id res chain seq x y z
N MET A 1 0.27 -45.14 -8.38
CA MET A 1 -0.79 -44.65 -7.47
C MET A 1 -0.56 -43.17 -7.17
N ASN A 2 -0.52 -42.37 -8.25
CA ASN A 2 -0.09 -40.98 -8.29
C ASN A 2 -1.11 -40.27 -9.19
N LYS A 3 -2.17 -39.68 -8.62
CA LYS A 3 -3.15 -38.79 -9.26
C LYS A 3 -4.26 -38.41 -8.25
N PHE A 4 -3.91 -37.72 -7.17
CA PHE A 4 -4.93 -37.10 -6.29
C PHE A 4 -4.50 -35.79 -5.62
N VAL A 5 -3.40 -35.15 -6.08
CA VAL A 5 -2.86 -33.90 -5.49
C VAL A 5 -2.86 -32.70 -6.46
N LYS A 6 -3.72 -32.70 -7.48
CA LYS A 6 -3.84 -31.54 -8.39
C LYS A 6 -5.28 -31.34 -8.88
N LYS A 7 -6.05 -30.58 -8.11
CA LYS A 7 -7.19 -29.78 -8.56
C LYS A 7 -7.37 -28.64 -7.55
N THR A 8 -6.69 -27.52 -7.83
CA THR A 8 -7.31 -26.26 -8.31
C THR A 8 -7.77 -25.39 -7.15
N ALA A 9 -6.83 -24.57 -6.66
CA ALA A 9 -7.14 -23.27 -6.11
C ALA A 9 -7.75 -22.43 -7.25
N GLU A 10 -9.08 -22.50 -7.38
CA GLU A 10 -9.86 -21.51 -8.12
C GLU A 10 -10.45 -20.57 -7.09
N ALA A 11 -10.11 -19.28 -7.21
CA ALA A 11 -10.62 -18.20 -6.38
C ALA A 11 -12.16 -18.26 -6.34
N SER A 12 -12.71 -18.63 -5.19
CA SER A 12 -14.14 -18.61 -4.93
C SER A 12 -14.43 -17.33 -4.15
N ALA A 13 -14.91 -16.29 -4.83
CA ALA A 13 -15.49 -15.14 -4.16
C ALA A 13 -16.80 -15.59 -3.50
N PHE A 14 -16.82 -15.66 -2.16
CA PHE A 14 -18.02 -16.00 -1.42
C PHE A 14 -18.71 -14.71 -0.94
N ILE A 15 -19.91 -14.47 -1.42
CA ILE A 15 -20.68 -13.29 -1.02
C ILE A 15 -21.90 -13.74 -0.23
N ALA A 16 -21.99 -13.33 1.04
CA ALA A 16 -23.04 -13.76 1.96
C ALA A 16 -23.86 -12.57 2.46
N LEU A 17 -25.19 -12.73 2.43
CA LEU A 17 -26.13 -11.83 3.08
C LEU A 17 -26.74 -12.56 4.28
N LEU A 18 -26.55 -12.01 5.49
CA LEU A 18 -27.20 -12.53 6.69
C LEU A 18 -28.29 -11.54 7.12
N GLY A 19 -29.54 -12.00 7.07
CA GLY A 19 -30.69 -11.27 7.64
C GLY A 19 -30.89 -11.66 9.10
N ALA A 20 -31.12 -10.67 9.96
CA ALA A 20 -31.56 -10.92 11.34
C ALA A 20 -32.97 -11.54 11.29
N GLY A 21 -33.07 -12.87 11.38
CA GLY A 21 -34.35 -13.58 11.57
C GLY A 21 -34.66 -14.76 10.64
N ALA A 22 -33.92 -14.99 9.54
CA ALA A 22 -34.03 -16.21 8.76
C ALA A 22 -32.81 -16.33 7.83
N ALA A 23 -32.07 -17.44 7.95
CA ALA A 23 -30.94 -17.74 7.09
C ALA A 23 -31.43 -17.94 5.65
N VAL A 24 -31.17 -16.97 4.78
CA VAL A 24 -31.26 -17.14 3.33
C VAL A 24 -29.84 -17.19 2.80
N SER A 25 -29.33 -18.42 2.68
CA SER A 25 -28.15 -18.71 1.86
C SER A 25 -28.55 -18.43 0.40
N ALA A 26 -27.90 -17.44 -0.23
CA ALA A 26 -27.87 -17.40 -1.68
C ALA A 26 -27.05 -18.61 -2.14
N ASN A 27 -27.74 -19.68 -2.49
CA ASN A 27 -27.14 -20.89 -3.02
C ASN A 27 -26.51 -20.53 -4.37
N THR A 28 -25.20 -20.29 -4.40
CA THR A 28 -24.41 -20.05 -5.61
C THR A 28 -24.53 -21.20 -6.62
N ALA A 29 -25.01 -22.38 -6.18
CA ALA A 29 -25.38 -23.49 -7.06
C ALA A 29 -26.47 -23.13 -8.08
N ALA A 30 -27.48 -22.34 -7.73
CA ALA A 30 -28.58 -22.01 -8.67
C ALA A 30 -28.13 -21.01 -9.76
N VAL A 31 -27.21 -20.09 -9.42
CA VAL A 31 -26.62 -19.16 -10.38
C VAL A 31 -25.60 -19.88 -11.28
N ALA A 32 -24.85 -20.85 -10.73
CA ALA A 32 -23.92 -21.68 -11.49
C ALA A 32 -24.65 -22.59 -12.50
N GLU A 33 -25.80 -23.17 -12.12
CA GLU A 33 -26.59 -24.07 -12.96
C GLU A 33 -27.28 -23.33 -14.12
N ALA A 34 -27.84 -22.14 -13.87
CA ALA A 34 -28.39 -21.28 -14.93
C ALA A 34 -27.30 -20.75 -15.89
N ALA A 35 -26.07 -20.53 -15.40
CA ALA A 35 -24.97 -19.95 -16.17
C ALA A 35 -24.11 -20.97 -16.94
N SER A 36 -24.35 -22.27 -16.77
CA SER A 36 -23.68 -23.32 -17.56
C SER A 36 -24.07 -23.30 -19.05
N LYS A 37 -25.10 -22.52 -19.42
CA LYS A 37 -25.62 -22.47 -20.79
C LYS A 37 -24.95 -21.42 -21.70
N TYR A 38 -24.14 -20.51 -21.14
CA TYR A 38 -23.48 -19.44 -21.91
C TYR A 38 -21.97 -19.36 -21.59
N SER A 39 -21.15 -19.46 -22.65
CA SER A 39 -19.69 -19.32 -22.62
C SER A 39 -19.26 -17.88 -22.31
N ILE A 40 -19.46 -17.43 -21.08
CA ILE A 40 -18.98 -16.13 -20.59
C ILE A 40 -17.67 -16.37 -19.84
N LYS A 41 -16.57 -15.74 -20.30
CA LYS A 41 -15.24 -15.79 -19.66
C LYS A 41 -15.36 -15.50 -18.16
N THR A 42 -14.71 -16.31 -17.33
CA THR A 42 -14.81 -16.36 -15.84
C THR A 42 -14.82 -14.99 -15.15
N VAL A 43 -14.02 -14.03 -15.62
CA VAL A 43 -13.94 -12.66 -15.06
C VAL A 43 -15.26 -11.89 -15.19
N LYS A 44 -15.95 -12.00 -16.34
CA LYS A 44 -17.26 -11.34 -16.56
C LYS A 44 -18.34 -11.92 -15.65
N LYS A 45 -18.24 -13.21 -15.30
CA LYS A 45 -19.18 -13.87 -14.38
C LYS A 45 -19.06 -13.31 -12.95
N ALA A 46 -17.83 -13.10 -12.47
CA ALA A 46 -17.59 -12.50 -11.15
C ALA A 46 -18.15 -11.07 -11.07
N TYR A 47 -17.93 -10.25 -12.10
CA TYR A 47 -18.48 -8.89 -12.15
C TYR A 47 -20.01 -8.85 -12.10
N ILE A 48 -20.67 -9.67 -12.93
CA ILE A 48 -22.14 -9.73 -12.97
C ILE A 48 -22.70 -10.25 -11.64
N ALA A 49 -22.05 -11.25 -11.02
CA ALA A 49 -22.44 -11.76 -9.71
C ALA A 49 -22.32 -10.68 -8.62
N PHE A 50 -21.26 -9.87 -8.64
CA PHE A 50 -21.10 -8.75 -7.73
C PHE A 50 -22.21 -7.70 -7.92
N LEU A 51 -22.56 -7.34 -9.16
CA LEU A 51 -23.66 -6.40 -9.44
C LEU A 51 -25.01 -6.95 -8.99
N TYR A 52 -25.27 -8.23 -9.21
CA TYR A 52 -26.49 -8.89 -8.72
C TYR A 52 -26.56 -8.82 -7.20
N PHE A 53 -25.46 -9.14 -6.51
CA PHE A 53 -25.37 -8.98 -5.06
C PHE A 53 -25.64 -7.53 -4.61
N TYR A 54 -25.01 -6.55 -5.25
CA TYR A 54 -25.25 -5.15 -4.93
C TYR A 54 -26.73 -4.78 -5.06
N GLN A 55 -27.42 -5.27 -6.08
CA GLN A 55 -28.85 -5.06 -6.24
C GLN A 55 -29.67 -5.74 -5.14
N LEU A 56 -29.27 -6.93 -4.68
CA LEU A 56 -29.88 -7.58 -3.50
C LEU A 56 -29.64 -6.81 -2.21
N VAL A 57 -28.48 -6.17 -2.07
CA VAL A 57 -28.17 -5.30 -0.92
C VAL A 57 -29.02 -4.05 -0.96
N ARG A 58 -29.24 -3.41 -2.12
CA ARG A 58 -30.11 -2.23 -2.24
C ARG A 58 -31.61 -2.55 -2.13
N GLY A 59 -32.03 -3.66 -2.73
CA GLY A 59 -33.42 -4.04 -2.88
C GLY A 59 -33.97 -4.90 -1.73
N SER A 60 -35.26 -5.18 -1.79
CA SER A 60 -35.91 -6.26 -1.03
C SER A 60 -36.48 -7.25 -2.05
N GLN A 61 -36.42 -8.55 -1.78
CA GLN A 61 -37.05 -9.57 -2.63
C GLN A 61 -38.59 -9.49 -2.58
N ASN A 62 -39.16 -8.87 -1.54
CA ASN A 62 -40.60 -8.67 -1.35
C ASN A 62 -40.92 -7.18 -1.11
N SER A 63 -42.04 -6.70 -1.65
CA SER A 63 -42.40 -5.28 -1.75
C SER A 63 -42.57 -4.53 -0.42
N ASP A 64 -42.70 -5.20 0.73
CA ASP A 64 -43.21 -4.54 1.94
C ASP A 64 -42.19 -4.20 3.03
N GLU A 65 -40.95 -4.69 3.02
CA GLU A 65 -39.98 -4.32 4.09
C GLU A 65 -38.53 -4.25 3.60
N LYS A 66 -37.90 -3.08 3.74
CA LYS A 66 -36.43 -2.95 3.68
C LYS A 66 -35.86 -3.53 4.96
N LYS A 67 -35.47 -4.80 4.92
CA LYS A 67 -34.81 -5.47 6.05
C LYS A 67 -33.41 -4.91 6.28
N ASP A 68 -33.05 -4.81 7.54
CA ASP A 68 -31.69 -4.55 8.00
C ASP A 68 -30.76 -5.71 7.63
N LYS A 69 -29.53 -5.38 7.22
CA LYS A 69 -28.59 -6.33 6.61
C LYS A 69 -27.22 -6.28 7.26
N ILE A 70 -26.63 -7.47 7.40
CA ILE A 70 -25.19 -7.63 7.60
C ILE A 70 -24.61 -8.09 6.25
N VAL A 71 -23.64 -7.33 5.76
CA VAL A 71 -23.02 -7.54 4.44
C VAL A 71 -21.61 -8.10 4.65
N VAL A 72 -21.32 -9.26 4.03
CA VAL A 72 -19.97 -9.82 3.99
C VAL A 72 -19.51 -9.92 2.53
N ILE A 73 -18.38 -9.28 2.23
CA ILE A 73 -17.77 -9.25 0.90
C ILE A 73 -16.40 -9.93 1.01
N ASP A 74 -16.27 -11.14 0.44
CA ASP A 74 -14.99 -11.85 0.35
C ASP A 74 -14.40 -11.71 -1.05
N ASP A 75 -13.28 -11.01 -1.12
CA ASP A 75 -12.44 -10.78 -2.30
C ASP A 75 -13.21 -10.43 -3.59
N PRO A 76 -13.83 -9.23 -3.66
CA PRO A 76 -14.73 -8.88 -4.75
C PRO A 76 -14.02 -8.66 -6.10
N VAL A 77 -12.69 -8.65 -6.12
CA VAL A 77 -11.86 -8.37 -7.30
C VAL A 77 -10.78 -9.43 -7.51
N SER A 78 -11.18 -10.64 -7.91
CA SER A 78 -10.24 -11.65 -8.39
C SER A 78 -9.99 -11.50 -9.91
N SER A 79 -8.74 -11.21 -10.32
CA SER A 79 -8.32 -11.22 -11.73
C SER A 79 -9.08 -10.27 -12.67
N MET A 80 -9.49 -9.10 -12.16
CA MET A 80 -10.19 -8.05 -12.93
C MET A 80 -9.20 -6.99 -13.44
N ASP A 81 -9.58 -6.26 -14.50
CA ASP A 81 -8.82 -5.11 -14.97
C ASP A 81 -8.98 -3.89 -14.04
N SER A 82 -8.13 -2.87 -14.23
CA SER A 82 -8.11 -1.66 -13.39
C SER A 82 -9.43 -0.89 -13.41
N THR A 83 -10.12 -0.87 -14.56
CA THR A 83 -11.42 -0.22 -14.72
C THR A 83 -12.51 -0.90 -13.88
N ALA A 84 -12.61 -2.23 -13.95
CA ALA A 84 -13.56 -2.97 -13.14
C ALA A 84 -13.24 -2.84 -11.64
N LEU A 85 -11.96 -2.86 -11.25
CA LEU A 85 -11.54 -2.63 -9.86
C LEU A 85 -12.03 -1.27 -9.36
N PHE A 86 -11.84 -0.21 -10.14
CA PHE A 86 -12.30 1.13 -9.77
C PHE A 86 -13.82 1.20 -9.58
N LEU A 87 -14.58 0.58 -10.49
CA LEU A 87 -16.04 0.59 -10.42
C LEU A 87 -16.58 -0.23 -9.24
N VAL A 88 -16.03 -1.43 -9.00
CA VAL A 88 -16.35 -2.24 -7.82
C VAL A 88 -16.00 -1.48 -6.54
N SER A 89 -14.84 -0.80 -6.49
CA SER A 89 -14.44 0.03 -5.35
C SER A 89 -15.39 1.20 -5.11
N ALA A 90 -15.89 1.85 -6.16
CA ALA A 90 -16.90 2.90 -6.04
C ALA A 90 -18.21 2.38 -5.42
N ILE A 91 -18.69 1.22 -5.89
CA ILE A 91 -19.91 0.58 -5.37
C ILE A 91 -19.74 0.16 -3.90
N VAL A 92 -18.58 -0.43 -3.55
CA VAL A 92 -18.28 -0.82 -2.17
C VAL A 92 -18.20 0.41 -1.24
N ARG A 93 -17.60 1.52 -1.70
CA ARG A 93 -17.62 2.78 -0.93
C ARG A 93 -19.03 3.33 -0.72
N GLU A 94 -19.93 3.21 -1.68
CA GLU A 94 -21.34 3.55 -1.48
C GLU A 94 -21.94 2.72 -0.34
N MET A 95 -21.75 1.39 -0.36
CA MET A 95 -22.24 0.49 0.71
C MET A 95 -21.63 0.81 2.09
N ILE A 96 -20.35 1.15 2.15
CA ILE A 96 -19.69 1.61 3.39
C ILE A 96 -20.38 2.87 3.90
N ASN A 97 -20.65 3.86 3.03
CA ASN A 97 -21.34 5.09 3.44
C ASN A 97 -22.79 4.83 3.89
N VAL A 98 -23.52 3.90 3.26
CA VAL A 98 -24.87 3.48 3.72
C VAL A 98 -24.77 2.89 5.14
N CYS A 99 -23.73 2.10 5.43
CA CYS A 99 -23.49 1.58 6.77
C CYS A 99 -23.14 2.69 7.77
N ARG A 100 -22.28 3.65 7.37
CA ARG A 100 -21.86 4.77 8.23
C ARG A 100 -23.02 5.71 8.61
N ASN A 101 -24.06 5.80 7.79
CA ASN A 101 -25.25 6.59 8.13
C ASN A 101 -25.93 6.14 9.45
N ASN A 102 -25.62 4.94 9.97
CA ASN A 102 -26.09 4.51 11.29
C ASN A 102 -25.36 5.19 12.46
N THR A 103 -24.16 5.73 12.25
CA THR A 103 -23.40 6.49 13.25
C THR A 103 -23.50 8.00 13.01
N GLU A 104 -23.42 8.43 11.75
CA GLU A 104 -23.45 9.85 11.34
C GLU A 104 -24.76 10.22 10.65
N TRP A 105 -25.87 10.28 11.40
CA TRP A 105 -27.22 10.50 10.83
C TRP A 105 -27.49 11.96 10.40
N LYS A 106 -26.71 12.93 10.92
CA LYS A 106 -26.98 14.37 10.70
C LYS A 106 -26.63 14.84 9.28
N ASN A 107 -25.63 14.24 8.63
CA ASN A 107 -25.14 14.62 7.31
C ASN A 107 -24.83 13.38 6.44
N PRO A 108 -25.85 12.63 6.01
CA PRO A 108 -25.64 11.42 5.22
C PRO A 108 -25.09 11.77 3.83
N LYS A 109 -23.95 11.19 3.45
CA LYS A 109 -23.34 11.37 2.11
C LYS A 109 -24.11 10.64 1.01
N VAL A 110 -24.83 9.58 1.37
CA VAL A 110 -25.63 8.74 0.47
C VAL A 110 -26.97 8.40 1.13
N PRO A 111 -28.05 8.14 0.39
CA PRO A 111 -29.33 7.79 0.98
C PRO A 111 -29.35 6.34 1.52
N GLY A 112 -29.99 6.15 2.68
CA GLY A 112 -30.28 4.83 3.26
C GLY A 112 -29.39 4.44 4.46
N ASN A 113 -29.89 3.57 5.32
CA ASN A 113 -29.24 3.11 6.56
C ASN A 113 -29.52 1.61 6.85
N TYR A 114 -29.86 0.86 5.81
CA TYR A 114 -30.31 -0.53 5.89
C TYR A 114 -29.16 -1.55 6.02
N ILE A 115 -27.90 -1.13 5.80
CA ILE A 115 -26.72 -1.95 6.12
C ILE A 115 -26.34 -1.61 7.55
N LYS A 116 -26.45 -2.55 8.48
CA LYS A 116 -26.11 -2.33 9.90
C LYS A 116 -24.67 -2.68 10.22
N GLN A 117 -24.08 -3.58 9.45
CA GLN A 117 -22.68 -3.95 9.56
C GLN A 117 -22.16 -4.43 8.22
N ILE A 118 -20.89 -4.13 7.93
CA ILE A 118 -20.21 -4.55 6.71
C ILE A 118 -18.83 -5.12 7.06
N PHE A 119 -18.51 -6.29 6.52
CA PHE A 119 -17.20 -6.92 6.58
C PHE A 119 -16.65 -7.08 5.17
N ILE A 120 -15.42 -6.63 4.94
CA ILE A 120 -14.77 -6.69 3.63
C ILE A 120 -13.42 -7.37 3.81
N LEU A 121 -13.26 -8.52 3.16
CA LEU A 121 -12.02 -9.28 3.13
C LEU A 121 -11.42 -9.17 1.74
N THR A 122 -10.11 -8.95 1.66
CA THR A 122 -9.41 -8.93 0.39
C THR A 122 -7.93 -9.18 0.61
N HIS A 123 -7.31 -9.78 -0.40
CA HIS A 123 -5.85 -9.85 -0.51
C HIS A 123 -5.29 -8.83 -1.50
N ASN A 124 -6.15 -8.06 -2.18
CA ASN A 124 -5.77 -7.07 -3.17
C ASN A 124 -5.51 -5.71 -2.50
N VAL A 125 -4.23 -5.32 -2.43
CA VAL A 125 -3.77 -4.07 -1.80
C VAL A 125 -4.29 -2.81 -2.48
N TYR A 126 -4.48 -2.84 -3.81
CA TYR A 126 -5.01 -1.69 -4.56
C TYR A 126 -6.48 -1.46 -4.23
N PHE A 127 -7.28 -2.54 -4.25
CA PHE A 127 -8.69 -2.47 -3.87
C PHE A 127 -8.87 -2.04 -2.42
N HIS A 128 -8.07 -2.59 -1.50
CA HIS A 128 -8.06 -2.15 -0.11
C HIS A 128 -7.81 -0.65 -0.01
N ARG A 129 -6.77 -0.13 -0.67
CA ARG A 129 -6.46 1.31 -0.65
C ARG A 129 -7.60 2.17 -1.20
N GLU A 130 -8.20 1.76 -2.32
CA GLU A 130 -9.29 2.51 -2.98
C GLU A 130 -10.52 2.67 -2.07
N ILE A 131 -10.91 1.63 -1.33
CA ILE A 131 -12.11 1.70 -0.48
C ILE A 131 -11.85 2.34 0.90
N THR A 132 -10.59 2.38 1.34
CA THR A 132 -10.20 2.77 2.72
C THR A 132 -9.64 4.18 2.84
N TYR A 133 -9.33 4.87 1.73
CA TYR A 133 -8.69 6.19 1.71
C TYR A 133 -9.32 7.23 2.67
N GLN A 134 -10.65 7.27 2.81
CA GLN A 134 -11.34 8.18 3.73
C GLN A 134 -11.80 7.52 5.03
N GLN A 135 -11.56 6.21 5.21
CA GLN A 135 -12.14 5.44 6.31
C GLN A 135 -11.26 5.41 7.56
N VAL A 136 -9.96 5.70 7.43
CA VAL A 136 -8.98 5.65 8.54
C VAL A 136 -9.39 6.57 9.70
N GLY A 137 -9.89 7.77 9.39
CA GLY A 137 -10.29 8.75 10.42
C GLY A 137 -11.56 8.40 11.20
N TYR A 138 -12.36 7.43 10.74
CA TYR A 138 -13.61 7.02 11.38
C TYR A 138 -13.39 5.88 12.40
N TYR A 139 -12.53 6.09 13.40
CA TYR A 139 -12.16 5.08 14.40
C TYR A 139 -13.34 4.56 15.23
N ASP A 140 -14.34 5.40 15.44
CA ASP A 140 -15.57 5.08 16.17
C ASP A 140 -16.44 3.99 15.50
N CYS A 141 -16.31 3.83 14.18
CA CYS A 141 -17.19 2.94 13.41
C CYS A 141 -16.50 2.12 12.33
N THR A 142 -15.18 2.23 12.20
CA THR A 142 -14.35 1.45 11.26
C THR A 142 -13.20 0.82 12.03
N SER A 143 -12.85 -0.43 11.70
CA SER A 143 -11.66 -1.10 12.24
C SER A 143 -10.94 -1.86 11.13
N PHE A 144 -9.60 -1.88 11.21
CA PHE A 144 -8.75 -2.54 10.23
C PHE A 144 -8.06 -3.76 10.85
N TYR A 145 -7.93 -4.82 10.06
CA TYR A 145 -7.30 -6.06 10.50
C TYR A 145 -6.34 -6.58 9.43
N ILE A 146 -5.19 -7.10 9.86
CA ILE A 146 -4.30 -7.92 9.03
C ILE A 146 -4.40 -9.36 9.50
N ILE A 147 -4.61 -10.28 8.56
CA ILE A 147 -4.55 -11.72 8.80
C ILE A 147 -3.23 -12.23 8.23
N ARG A 148 -2.37 -12.79 9.08
CA ARG A 148 -1.09 -13.41 8.68
C ARG A 148 -1.14 -14.90 8.94
N LYS A 149 -0.69 -15.72 7.98
CA LYS A 149 -0.59 -17.17 8.13
C LYS A 149 0.88 -17.60 8.11
N THR A 150 1.34 -18.26 9.16
CA THR A 150 2.72 -18.77 9.29
C THR A 150 2.68 -20.15 9.93
N GLY A 151 3.36 -21.14 9.33
CA GLY A 151 3.40 -22.50 9.89
C GLY A 151 2.00 -23.14 10.07
N ASN A 152 1.09 -22.91 9.11
CA ASN A 152 -0.33 -23.31 9.19
C ASN A 152 -1.16 -22.70 10.33
N VAL A 153 -0.62 -21.71 11.05
CA VAL A 153 -1.35 -20.94 12.07
C VAL A 153 -1.72 -19.58 11.49
N SER A 154 -3.00 -19.21 11.57
CA SER A 154 -3.48 -17.87 11.20
C SER A 154 -3.56 -16.99 12.44
N LYS A 155 -2.97 -15.80 12.38
CA LYS A 155 -3.03 -14.76 13.41
C LYS A 155 -3.74 -13.53 12.85
N ILE A 156 -4.61 -12.94 13.65
CA ILE A 156 -5.35 -11.71 13.32
C ILE A 156 -4.76 -10.58 14.17
N HIS A 157 -4.36 -9.50 13.51
CA HIS A 157 -3.82 -8.30 14.15
C HIS A 157 -4.76 -7.13 13.87
N ILE A 158 -5.21 -6.44 14.92
CA ILE A 158 -5.92 -5.17 14.79
C ILE A 158 -4.92 -4.06 14.46
N CYS A 159 -5.29 -3.16 13.54
CA CYS A 159 -4.42 -2.06 13.09
C CYS A 159 -4.82 -0.77 13.78
N GLU A 160 -4.53 -0.69 15.07
CA GLU A 160 -4.70 0.51 15.89
C GLU A 160 -3.38 0.91 16.56
N ARG A 161 -3.23 2.20 16.84
CA ARG A 161 -2.05 2.76 17.50
C ARG A 161 -2.47 3.96 18.37
N PRO A 162 -1.69 4.33 19.39
CA PRO A 162 -1.91 5.58 20.12
C PRO A 162 -1.86 6.79 19.18
N LYS A 163 -2.77 7.74 19.35
CA LYS A 163 -2.73 9.02 18.63
C LYS A 163 -1.47 9.79 19.01
N GLU A 164 -0.92 10.51 18.04
CA GLU A 164 0.29 11.31 18.26
C GLU A 164 0.05 12.49 19.21
N ASP A 165 -1.10 13.14 19.07
CA ASP A 165 -1.52 14.32 19.84
C ASP A 165 -2.19 13.96 21.17
N ALA A 166 -2.73 12.75 21.30
CA ALA A 166 -3.37 12.25 22.50
C ALA A 166 -3.01 10.77 22.75
N LYS A 167 -1.86 10.50 23.38
CA LYS A 167 -1.35 9.14 23.61
C LYS A 167 -2.27 8.21 24.40
N THR A 168 -3.29 8.75 25.08
CA THR A 168 -4.32 7.98 25.79
C THR A 168 -5.47 7.53 24.88
N GLU A 169 -5.55 8.07 23.68
CA GLU A 169 -6.53 7.72 22.65
C GLU A 169 -5.89 6.86 21.56
N LEU A 170 -6.69 5.99 20.97
CA LEU A 170 -6.27 5.17 19.84
C LEU A 170 -6.81 5.74 18.53
N GLU A 171 -6.09 5.48 17.45
CA GLU A 171 -6.53 5.70 16.08
C GLU A 171 -6.28 4.44 15.25
N ASN A 172 -7.05 4.30 14.16
CA ASN A 172 -6.74 3.31 13.14
C ASN A 172 -5.52 3.76 12.35
N TYR A 173 -4.75 2.78 11.86
CA TYR A 173 -3.83 3.01 10.75
C TYR A 173 -4.15 2.04 9.61
N ASN A 174 -3.87 2.45 8.37
CA ASN A 174 -4.03 1.58 7.22
C ASN A 174 -2.83 0.62 7.13
N PRO A 175 -3.04 -0.71 7.14
CA PRO A 175 -1.95 -1.67 7.05
C PRO A 175 -1.26 -1.71 5.68
N VAL A 176 -1.94 -1.24 4.63
CA VAL A 176 -1.39 -1.18 3.29
C VAL A 176 -0.66 0.16 3.13
N GLN A 177 0.64 0.13 3.38
CA GLN A 177 1.54 1.20 2.98
C GLN A 177 1.75 1.19 1.46
N SER A 178 1.97 2.35 0.84
CA SER A 178 2.38 2.36 -0.56
C SER A 178 3.73 1.63 -0.69
N SER A 179 3.95 0.92 -1.80
CA SER A 179 5.25 0.30 -2.09
C SER A 179 6.40 1.32 -1.99
N TYR A 180 6.10 2.58 -2.28
CA TYR A 180 7.01 3.70 -2.09
C TYR A 180 7.34 3.96 -0.61
N ALA A 181 6.34 4.04 0.28
CA ALA A 181 6.56 4.25 1.71
C ALA A 181 7.37 3.11 2.35
N ALA A 182 7.13 1.86 1.93
CA ALA A 182 7.89 0.69 2.40
C ALA A 182 9.39 0.78 2.06
N LEU A 183 9.76 1.34 0.89
CA LEU A 183 11.17 1.54 0.54
C LEU A 183 11.89 2.45 1.54
N TRP A 184 11.23 3.49 2.03
CA TRP A 184 11.83 4.39 3.01
C TRP A 184 12.02 3.74 4.38
N GLU A 185 11.11 2.83 4.77
CA GLU A 185 11.30 2.00 5.98
C GLU A 185 12.47 1.03 5.82
N GLU A 186 12.56 0.34 4.66
CA GLU A 186 13.67 -0.57 4.35
C GLU A 186 15.02 0.17 4.33
N LEU A 187 15.09 1.38 3.76
CA LEU A 187 16.32 2.18 3.70
C LEU A 187 16.84 2.56 5.10
N ARG A 188 15.92 2.88 6.02
CA ARG A 188 16.28 3.22 7.39
C ARG A 188 16.99 2.04 8.07
N ASP A 189 16.42 0.86 7.95
CA ASP A 189 16.88 -0.37 8.62
C ASP A 189 18.03 -1.06 7.86
N ALA A 190 18.41 -0.53 6.69
CA ALA A 190 19.56 -1.03 5.94
C ALA A 190 20.88 -0.59 6.60
N ASP A 191 21.61 -1.58 7.12
CA ASP A 191 22.92 -1.42 7.77
C ASP A 191 24.09 -1.85 6.86
N SER A 192 23.82 -2.21 5.60
CA SER A 192 24.84 -2.61 4.63
C SER A 192 24.71 -1.86 3.31
N VAL A 193 25.85 -1.59 2.67
CA VAL A 193 25.95 -0.67 1.52
C VAL A 193 25.12 -1.17 0.34
N ILE A 194 25.24 -2.46 -0.01
CA ILE A 194 24.59 -3.02 -1.21
C ILE A 194 23.06 -2.96 -1.11
N PRO A 195 22.39 -3.45 -0.05
CA PRO A 195 20.95 -3.28 0.13
C PRO A 195 20.52 -1.82 0.16
N ALA A 196 21.21 -0.97 0.92
CA ALA A 196 20.88 0.45 1.01
C ALA A 196 20.90 1.10 -0.39
N LEU A 197 21.97 0.89 -1.16
CA LEU A 197 22.14 1.43 -2.50
C LEU A 197 21.02 1.00 -3.44
N ASN A 198 20.59 -0.26 -3.37
CA ASN A 198 19.49 -0.78 -4.17
C ASN A 198 18.15 -0.16 -3.80
N ILE A 199 17.91 0.08 -2.51
CA ILE A 199 16.69 0.74 -2.04
C ILE A 199 16.69 2.22 -2.44
N MET A 200 17.81 2.94 -2.23
CA MET A 200 17.98 4.34 -2.63
C MET A 200 17.69 4.54 -4.12
N ARG A 201 18.21 3.65 -4.98
CA ARG A 201 17.92 3.69 -6.42
C ARG A 201 16.44 3.57 -6.74
N ARG A 202 15.76 2.61 -6.13
CA ARG A 202 14.30 2.42 -6.30
C ARG A 202 13.52 3.64 -5.82
N ILE A 203 13.96 4.29 -4.74
CA ILE A 203 13.34 5.52 -4.25
C ILE A 203 13.52 6.68 -5.24
N LEU A 204 14.73 6.90 -5.74
CA LEU A 204 15.00 7.97 -6.72
C LEU A 204 14.20 7.74 -8.00
N GLU A 205 14.15 6.49 -8.50
CA GLU A 205 13.35 6.13 -9.67
C GLU A 205 11.85 6.36 -9.43
N CYS A 206 11.30 5.82 -8.34
CA CYS A 206 9.88 6.00 -8.04
C CYS A 206 9.50 7.47 -7.83
N TYR A 207 10.38 8.28 -7.22
CA TYR A 207 10.05 9.67 -6.93
C TYR A 207 10.30 10.58 -8.12
N PHE A 208 11.55 10.71 -8.55
CA PHE A 208 11.92 11.68 -9.57
C PHE A 208 11.37 11.28 -10.94
N LEU A 209 11.45 10.02 -11.34
CA LEU A 209 10.96 9.63 -12.65
C LEU A 209 9.44 9.44 -12.69
N GLN A 210 8.90 8.64 -11.76
CA GLN A 210 7.49 8.25 -11.86
C GLN A 210 6.52 9.29 -11.29
N LEU A 211 6.87 9.97 -10.19
CA LEU A 211 5.97 10.94 -9.54
C LEU A 211 6.20 12.38 -10.02
N CYS A 212 7.46 12.81 -10.13
CA CYS A 212 7.80 14.16 -10.56
C CYS A 212 7.92 14.28 -12.09
N GLY A 213 8.06 13.18 -12.81
CA GLY A 213 8.09 13.16 -14.28
C GLY A 213 9.42 13.61 -14.90
N TYR A 214 10.53 13.52 -14.17
CA TYR A 214 11.86 13.76 -14.75
C TYR A 214 12.22 12.62 -15.73
N GLU A 215 12.94 12.95 -16.80
CA GLU A 215 13.66 11.92 -17.58
C GLU A 215 15.00 11.61 -16.87
N GLY A 216 15.41 10.34 -16.81
CA GLY A 216 16.57 9.95 -16.01
C GLY A 216 17.91 10.55 -16.44
N THR A 217 18.04 10.97 -17.71
CA THR A 217 19.18 11.75 -18.22
C THR A 217 19.17 13.17 -17.62
N ASN A 218 18.00 13.81 -17.57
CA ASN A 218 17.85 15.16 -17.03
C ASN A 218 18.21 15.22 -15.54
N LEU A 219 17.92 14.17 -14.76
CA LEU A 219 18.26 14.14 -13.34
C LEU A 219 19.78 14.12 -13.10
N ARG A 220 20.52 13.30 -13.87
CA ARG A 220 21.99 13.24 -13.78
C ARG A 220 22.62 14.54 -14.26
N GLU A 221 22.18 15.05 -15.39
CA GLU A 221 22.67 16.32 -15.96
C GLU A 221 22.47 17.47 -14.96
N GLN A 222 21.26 17.59 -14.39
CA GLN A 222 20.97 18.63 -13.40
C GLN A 222 21.78 18.50 -12.11
N LEU A 223 22.04 17.29 -11.62
CA LEU A 223 22.75 17.08 -10.36
C LEU A 223 24.28 17.16 -10.49
N LEU A 224 24.83 16.55 -11.54
CA LEU A 224 26.25 16.27 -11.66
C LEU A 224 26.96 17.03 -12.79
N GLU A 225 26.22 17.58 -13.76
CA GLU A 225 26.81 18.33 -14.88
C GLU A 225 26.58 19.84 -14.73
N ASP A 226 25.49 20.28 -14.11
CA ASP A 226 25.28 21.67 -13.74
C ASP A 226 26.36 22.13 -12.72
N PRO A 227 27.19 23.14 -13.06
CA PRO A 227 28.25 23.62 -12.17
C PRO A 227 27.74 24.10 -10.80
N ASP A 228 26.53 24.64 -10.73
CA ASP A 228 25.96 25.16 -9.49
C ASP A 228 25.52 24.05 -8.54
N ASN A 229 25.11 22.90 -9.08
CA ASN A 229 24.71 21.75 -8.27
C ASN A 229 25.90 20.83 -8.01
N ARG A 230 26.78 20.64 -8.99
CA ARG A 230 27.95 19.77 -8.91
C ARG A 230 28.88 20.12 -7.74
N LYS A 231 29.02 21.41 -7.41
CA LYS A 231 29.84 21.88 -6.28
C LYS A 231 29.37 21.36 -4.91
N HIS A 232 28.11 20.93 -4.78
CA HIS A 232 27.60 20.31 -3.56
C HIS A 232 28.18 18.91 -3.32
N PHE A 233 28.68 18.25 -4.36
CA PHE A 233 29.21 16.88 -4.31
C PHE A 233 30.73 16.82 -4.40
N ILE A 234 31.42 17.97 -4.48
CA ILE A 234 32.88 18.06 -4.61
C ILE A 234 33.41 18.97 -3.50
N LYS A 235 34.34 18.46 -2.70
CA LYS A 235 34.97 19.26 -1.64
C LYS A 235 36.34 19.73 -2.11
N GLU A 236 36.46 21.03 -2.35
CA GLU A 236 37.73 21.65 -2.71
C GLU A 236 38.56 21.94 -1.44
N VAL A 237 39.75 21.35 -1.37
CA VAL A 237 40.70 21.59 -0.27
C VAL A 237 41.89 22.40 -0.81
N PRO A 238 42.20 23.60 -0.27
CA PRO A 238 43.29 24.42 -0.77
C PRO A 238 44.63 23.67 -0.74
N GLY A 239 45.23 23.48 -1.91
CA GLY A 239 46.54 22.82 -2.07
C GLY A 239 46.49 21.29 -2.20
N GLN A 240 45.31 20.68 -2.31
CA GLN A 240 45.14 19.25 -2.59
C GLN A 240 44.22 19.03 -3.80
N GLU A 241 44.22 17.81 -4.35
CA GLU A 241 43.22 17.42 -5.34
C GLU A 241 41.82 17.47 -4.73
N PRO A 242 40.80 17.88 -5.50
CA PRO A 242 39.42 17.96 -5.00
C PRO A 242 38.92 16.57 -4.59
N ASP A 243 38.27 16.48 -3.43
CA ASP A 243 37.63 15.25 -2.98
C ASP A 243 36.34 15.01 -3.77
N MET A 244 36.40 14.01 -4.64
CA MET A 244 35.33 13.58 -5.55
C MET A 244 34.47 12.45 -4.97
N THR A 245 34.69 12.03 -3.73
CA THR A 245 34.02 10.85 -3.16
C THR A 245 32.50 10.97 -3.22
N ASP A 246 31.93 12.11 -2.79
CA ASP A 246 30.48 12.28 -2.72
C ASP A 246 29.88 12.34 -4.14
N TYR A 247 30.63 12.88 -5.11
CA TYR A 247 30.31 12.86 -6.54
C TYR A 247 30.27 11.44 -7.11
N GLU A 248 31.24 10.59 -6.78
CA GLU A 248 31.29 9.20 -7.22
C GLU A 248 30.13 8.37 -6.63
N LEU A 249 29.80 8.61 -5.36
CA LEU A 249 28.66 7.98 -4.69
C LEU A 249 27.34 8.38 -5.36
N ALA A 250 27.12 9.67 -5.61
CA ALA A 250 25.96 10.17 -6.32
C ALA A 250 25.89 9.60 -7.75
N SER A 251 27.00 9.61 -8.48
CA SER A 251 27.08 9.02 -9.83
C SER A 251 26.70 7.53 -9.81
N THR A 252 27.14 6.77 -8.81
CA THR A 252 26.81 5.34 -8.65
C THR A 252 25.32 5.09 -8.38
N MET A 253 24.69 5.95 -7.57
CA MET A 253 23.24 5.90 -7.35
C MET A 253 22.47 6.24 -8.64
N LEU A 254 22.93 7.25 -9.40
CA LEU A 254 22.25 7.73 -10.59
C LEU A 254 22.49 6.87 -11.85
N ALA A 255 23.60 6.12 -11.92
CA ALA A 255 24.04 5.38 -13.11
C ALA A 255 23.02 4.36 -13.68
N TYR A 256 21.99 4.01 -12.92
CA TYR A 256 21.01 2.97 -13.31
C TYR A 256 19.55 3.35 -13.10
N ILE A 257 19.25 4.63 -12.89
CA ILE A 257 17.87 5.09 -12.63
C ILE A 257 16.88 4.83 -13.80
N ASN A 258 17.36 4.33 -14.95
CA ASN A 258 16.56 3.91 -16.10
C ASN A 258 16.65 2.41 -16.47
N ASN A 259 17.30 1.55 -15.66
CA ASN A 259 17.47 0.14 -16.02
C ASN A 259 16.61 -0.79 -15.13
N PRO A 260 15.50 -1.36 -15.66
CA PRO A 260 14.63 -2.25 -14.90
C PRO A 260 15.28 -3.60 -14.53
N ASN A 261 16.41 -3.95 -15.14
CA ASN A 261 17.16 -5.18 -14.88
C ASN A 261 18.29 -4.92 -13.87
N GLY A 262 17.93 -4.56 -12.63
CA GLY A 262 18.89 -4.24 -11.58
C GLY A 262 20.03 -5.26 -11.48
N ILE A 263 21.29 -4.79 -11.41
CA ILE A 263 22.57 -5.51 -11.20
C ILE A 263 22.59 -7.00 -11.64
N THR A 264 22.10 -7.33 -12.83
CA THR A 264 22.32 -8.67 -13.41
C THR A 264 23.51 -8.72 -14.34
N ASP A 265 24.14 -7.57 -14.63
CA ASP A 265 25.35 -7.52 -15.43
C ASP A 265 26.55 -7.37 -14.49
N GLY A 266 27.43 -8.38 -14.49
CA GLY A 266 28.55 -8.60 -13.57
C GLY A 266 29.66 -7.56 -13.62
N LEU A 267 29.32 -6.28 -13.59
CA LEU A 267 30.21 -5.20 -13.20
C LEU A 267 30.27 -5.23 -11.68
N ASN A 268 31.37 -5.79 -11.16
CA ASN A 268 31.79 -5.60 -9.79
C ASN A 268 31.65 -4.11 -9.46
N LEU A 269 30.68 -3.75 -8.62
CA LEU A 269 30.83 -2.55 -7.81
C LEU A 269 32.13 -2.79 -7.06
N VAL A 270 33.17 -2.08 -7.43
CA VAL A 270 34.38 -1.94 -6.62
C VAL A 270 33.94 -1.13 -5.41
N VAL A 271 33.21 -1.78 -4.49
CA VAL A 271 33.00 -1.33 -3.11
C VAL A 271 34.27 -1.70 -2.36
N GLU A 272 35.43 -1.24 -2.83
CA GLU A 272 36.71 -1.61 -2.20
C GLU A 272 37.11 -0.60 -1.11
N ASP A 273 36.50 0.59 -1.04
CA ASP A 273 37.01 1.65 -0.15
C ASP A 273 36.00 2.29 0.82
N TYR A 274 34.70 1.98 0.75
CA TYR A 274 33.68 2.63 1.59
C TYR A 274 32.68 1.65 2.22
N ASP A 275 33.01 1.14 3.40
CA ASP A 275 32.10 0.31 4.23
C ASP A 275 31.03 1.14 4.98
N ASP A 276 31.05 2.47 4.88
CA ASP A 276 30.15 3.34 5.64
C ASP A 276 28.86 3.66 4.88
N VAL A 277 27.80 2.92 5.22
CA VAL A 277 26.43 3.14 4.73
C VAL A 277 25.92 4.55 5.03
N GLN A 278 26.36 5.17 6.13
CA GLN A 278 25.90 6.49 6.51
C GLN A 278 26.31 7.53 5.46
N ARG A 279 27.51 7.42 4.91
CA ARG A 279 27.98 8.32 3.85
C ARG A 279 27.10 8.22 2.59
N TYR A 280 26.65 7.02 2.23
CA TYR A 280 25.67 6.85 1.15
C TYR A 280 24.32 7.49 1.48
N LYS A 281 23.81 7.33 2.72
CA LYS A 281 22.56 7.96 3.16
C LYS A 281 22.64 9.49 3.15
N ASP A 282 23.81 10.05 3.47
CA ASP A 282 24.06 11.50 3.47
C ASP A 282 24.12 12.07 2.06
N VAL A 283 24.83 11.43 1.12
CA VAL A 283 24.83 11.83 -0.29
C VAL A 283 23.43 11.70 -0.90
N PHE A 284 22.71 10.64 -0.55
CA PHE A 284 21.32 10.46 -0.98
C PHE A 284 20.40 11.56 -0.44
N LYS A 285 20.61 12.06 0.78
CA LYS A 285 19.92 13.24 1.30
C LYS A 285 20.23 14.48 0.47
N GLU A 286 21.51 14.72 0.19
CA GLU A 286 21.97 15.92 -0.54
C GLU A 286 21.32 16.01 -1.93
N ILE A 287 21.11 14.88 -2.61
CA ILE A 287 20.37 14.81 -3.88
C ILE A 287 18.99 15.49 -3.78
N PHE A 288 18.22 15.23 -2.72
CA PHE A 288 16.90 15.85 -2.55
C PHE A 288 17.00 17.35 -2.27
N TYR A 289 18.00 17.77 -1.50
CA TYR A 289 18.19 19.17 -1.11
C TYR A 289 18.63 20.02 -2.30
N VAL A 290 19.58 19.53 -3.10
CA VAL A 290 20.03 20.19 -4.34
C VAL A 290 18.87 20.30 -5.35
N MET A 291 18.00 19.29 -5.43
CA MET A 291 16.81 19.31 -6.29
C MET A 291 15.63 20.11 -5.72
N GLN A 292 15.80 20.79 -4.58
CA GLN A 292 14.74 21.55 -3.89
C GLN A 292 13.51 20.68 -3.53
N GLN A 293 13.75 19.42 -3.19
CA GLN A 293 12.77 18.43 -2.71
C GLN A 293 13.04 18.01 -1.26
N ASP A 294 13.68 18.90 -0.49
CA ASP A 294 14.02 18.72 0.94
C ASP A 294 12.78 18.44 1.79
N GLN A 295 11.66 19.14 1.55
CA GLN A 295 10.40 18.92 2.27
C GLN A 295 9.89 17.49 2.15
N HIS A 296 10.03 16.87 0.97
CA HIS A 296 9.61 15.50 0.75
C HIS A 296 10.55 14.51 1.45
N TYR A 297 11.87 14.70 1.33
CA TYR A 297 12.85 13.88 2.05
C TYR A 297 12.63 13.94 3.57
N ASP A 298 12.47 15.16 4.10
CA ASP A 298 12.24 15.39 5.53
C ASP A 298 10.90 14.78 5.96
N MET A 299 9.84 14.90 5.16
CA MET A 299 8.56 14.24 5.45
C MET A 299 8.73 12.72 5.50
N MET A 300 9.39 12.11 4.51
CA MET A 300 9.55 10.67 4.43
C MET A 300 10.48 10.13 5.53
N THR A 301 11.48 10.89 5.97
CA THR A 301 12.40 10.47 7.04
C THR A 301 11.90 10.83 8.45
N ALA A 302 11.15 11.92 8.62
CA ALA A 302 10.59 12.36 9.91
C ALA A 302 9.29 11.65 10.27
N ALA A 303 8.41 11.36 9.31
CA ALA A 303 7.23 10.50 9.51
C ALA A 303 7.64 9.11 10.02
N ILE A 304 8.89 8.72 9.78
CA ILE A 304 9.45 7.42 10.10
C ILE A 304 10.30 7.44 11.40
N LYS A 305 10.97 8.57 11.75
CA LYS A 305 11.59 8.77 13.09
C LYS A 305 10.58 8.73 14.23
N LYS A 306 9.33 9.17 13.99
CA LYS A 306 8.24 9.13 14.98
C LYS A 306 7.82 7.71 15.39
N ASN A 307 8.09 6.69 14.58
CA ASN A 307 7.78 5.29 14.90
C ASN A 307 8.88 4.56 15.71
N ASN A 308 10.12 5.07 15.74
CA ASN A 308 11.27 4.33 16.30
C ASN A 308 11.89 4.89 17.59
N ASN A 309 11.46 6.05 18.10
CA ASN A 309 11.94 6.59 19.38
C ASN A 309 11.16 6.04 20.59
N LEU A 310 11.14 4.72 20.74
CA LEU A 310 10.86 4.02 22.00
C LEU A 310 12.01 3.06 22.29
N ASN A 311 13.18 3.61 22.62
CA ASN A 311 14.20 2.89 23.39
C ASN A 311 14.97 3.89 24.26
N PHE A 312 14.71 3.81 25.57
CA PHE A 312 15.34 4.62 26.61
C PHE A 312 16.76 4.13 26.88
N PRO A 313 17.75 5.02 27.11
CA PRO A 313 19.01 4.61 27.74
C PRO A 313 18.80 4.37 29.24
N HIS A 314 19.22 3.19 29.68
CA HIS A 314 19.48 2.88 31.09
C HIS A 314 20.61 3.76 31.64
N GLN A 315 20.35 4.47 32.74
CA GLN A 315 21.29 4.78 33.84
C GLN A 315 20.43 5.21 35.04
N LYS A 316 20.24 4.31 36.01
CA LYS A 316 21.03 4.12 37.25
C LYS A 316 20.80 5.23 38.29
N GLU A 317 20.04 4.83 39.31
CA GLU A 317 20.23 5.11 40.75
C GLU A 317 20.74 6.49 41.15
N LEU A 318 19.83 7.31 41.67
CA LEU A 318 19.78 7.74 43.08
C LEU A 318 18.36 8.25 43.40
#